data_AF-A0A1A8BBG1-F1
#
_entry.id   AF-A0A1A8BBG1-F1
#
_cell.length_a   1.000
_cell.length_b   1.000
_cell.length_c   1.000
_cell.angle_alpha   90.00
_cell.angle_beta   90.00
_cell.angle_gamma   90.00
#
_symmetry.space_group_name_H-M   'P 1'
#
loop_
_entity.id
_entity.type
_entity.pdbx_description
1 polymer ?
#
loop_
_entity_poly.entity_id
_entity_poly.type
_entity_poly.pdbx_seq_one_letter_code
_entity_poly.pdbx_strand_id
1 'polypeptide(L)'
;IFWLIFSIMGVNLFAGKFYYCFNETSEEYFHFDQVNNKTQCFELIEANFTEVRWKNLKINFDNVGMGYLSLLQVATFKGWMDIM
;
A
#
# COMPACT_ATOMS: atom_id res chain seq x y z
N ILE A 1 -18.01 -14.82 10.58
CA ILE A 1 -17.29 -15.99 9.99
C ILE A 1 -17.02 -15.78 8.51
N PHE A 2 -18.01 -15.42 7.68
CA PHE A 2 -17.80 -15.14 6.25
C PHE A 2 -16.67 -14.13 5.98
N TRP A 3 -16.66 -12.98 6.66
CA TRP A 3 -15.60 -11.97 6.52
C TRP A 3 -14.21 -12.44 6.93
N LEU A 4 -14.11 -13.41 7.85
CA LEU A 4 -12.83 -13.95 8.29
C LEU A 4 -12.12 -14.67 7.14
N ILE A 5 -12.88 -15.45 6.36
CA ILE A 5 -12.35 -16.23 5.23
C ILE A 5 -11.79 -15.27 4.16
N PHE A 6 -12.53 -14.23 3.79
CA PHE A 6 -12.05 -13.21 2.85
C PHE A 6 -10.86 -12.43 3.40
N SER A 7 -10.85 -12.14 4.70
CA SER A 7 -9.71 -11.46 5.31
C SER A 7 -8.45 -12.32 5.27
N ILE A 8 -8.54 -13.62 5.55
CA ILE A 8 -7.39 -14.54 5.47
C ILE A 8 -6.92 -14.70 4.02
N MET A 9 -7.85 -14.84 3.06
CA MET A 9 -7.52 -14.90 1.65
C MET A 9 -6.86 -13.61 1.17
N GLY A 10 -7.36 -12.45 1.60
CA GLY A 10 -6.80 -11.14 1.27
C GLY A 10 -5.39 -10.95 1.80
N VAL A 11 -5.10 -11.39 3.04
CA VAL A 11 -3.75 -11.36 3.60
C VAL A 11 -2.79 -12.18 2.76
N ASN A 12 -3.16 -13.41 2.37
CA ASN A 12 -2.30 -14.26 1.54
C ASN A 12 -1.99 -13.65 0.16
N LEU A 13 -2.94 -12.93 -0.43
CA LEU A 13 -2.80 -12.36 -1.76
C LEU A 13 -2.06 -11.02 -1.77
N PHE A 14 -2.30 -10.18 -0.76
CA PHE A 14 -1.95 -8.75 -0.81
C PHE A 14 -1.08 -8.25 0.35
N ALA A 15 -0.74 -9.08 1.34
CA ALA A 15 0.15 -8.67 2.42
C ALA A 15 1.51 -8.20 1.86
N GLY A 16 1.94 -7.02 2.31
CA GLY A 16 3.21 -6.42 1.90
C GLY A 16 3.24 -5.86 0.48
N LYS A 17 2.13 -5.89 -0.27
CA LYS A 17 2.09 -5.42 -1.67
C LYS A 17 1.58 -3.99 -1.84
N PHE A 18 0.98 -3.40 -0.81
CA PHE A 18 0.49 -2.02 -0.81
C PHE A 18 1.57 -0.97 -0.50
N TYR A 19 2.83 -1.35 -0.60
CA TYR A 19 3.93 -0.40 -0.44
C TYR A 19 4.23 0.30 -1.75
N TYR A 20 4.51 1.60 -1.68
CA TYR A 20 4.82 2.42 -2.82
C TYR A 20 5.89 3.46 -2.47
N CYS A 21 6.63 3.88 -3.49
CA CYS A 21 7.56 5.01 -3.39
C CYS A 21 6.78 6.29 -3.67
N PHE A 22 6.90 7.30 -2.82
CA PHE A 22 6.16 8.55 -2.91
C PHE A 22 7.10 9.73 -2.80
N ASN A 23 6.92 10.73 -3.66
CA ASN A 23 7.64 11.98 -3.56
C ASN A 23 6.81 13.00 -2.75
N GLU A 24 7.29 13.40 -1.57
CA GLU A 24 6.62 14.43 -0.76
C GLU A 24 6.74 15.83 -1.38
N THR A 25 7.73 16.04 -2.26
CA THR A 25 7.95 17.21 -3.13
C THR A 25 6.76 17.59 -4.00
N SER A 26 6.50 16.70 -4.94
CA SER A 26 5.50 16.88 -5.99
C SER A 26 4.13 16.31 -5.63
N GLU A 27 4.02 15.64 -4.47
CA GLU A 27 2.85 14.85 -4.07
C GLU A 27 2.44 13.77 -5.09
N GLU A 28 3.41 13.24 -5.83
CA GLU A 28 3.19 12.29 -6.92
C GLU A 28 3.73 10.89 -6.61
N TYR A 29 3.07 9.89 -7.20
CA TYR A 29 3.53 8.51 -7.24
C TYR A 29 4.62 8.35 -8.28
N PHE A 30 5.68 7.61 -7.95
CA PHE A 30 6.68 7.25 -8.94
C PHE A 30 6.09 6.30 -9.98
N HIS A 31 6.32 6.58 -11.25
CA HIS A 31 6.00 5.65 -12.32
C HIS A 31 6.91 4.41 -12.24
N PHE A 32 6.37 3.26 -12.64
CA PHE A 32 7.07 1.98 -12.67
C PHE A 32 8.37 2.02 -13.48
N ASP A 33 8.42 2.84 -14.53
CA ASP A 33 9.61 3.00 -15.38
C ASP A 33 10.78 3.66 -14.65
N GLN A 34 10.50 4.43 -13.58
CA GLN A 34 11.51 5.12 -12.78
C GLN A 34 11.90 4.33 -11.54
N VAL A 35 10.91 3.78 -10.82
CA VAL A 35 11.13 3.02 -9.58
C VAL A 35 10.26 1.78 -9.60
N ASN A 36 10.89 0.63 -9.84
CA ASN A 36 10.21 -0.66 -9.88
C ASN A 36 10.34 -1.41 -8.54
N ASN A 37 11.53 -1.34 -7.93
CA ASN A 37 11.83 -2.10 -6.72
C ASN A 37 11.94 -1.22 -5.47
N LYS A 38 11.67 -1.84 -4.31
CA LYS A 38 11.91 -1.25 -3.00
C LYS A 38 13.34 -0.71 -2.89
N THR A 39 14.33 -1.49 -3.32
CA THR A 39 15.76 -1.12 -3.26
C THR A 39 16.06 0.15 -4.06
N GLN A 40 15.48 0.30 -5.26
CA GLN A 40 15.65 1.51 -6.07
C GLN A 40 15.06 2.75 -5.39
N CYS A 41 13.93 2.61 -4.67
CA CYS A 41 13.41 3.72 -3.87
C CYS A 41 14.38 4.10 -2.74
N PHE A 42 14.99 3.13 -2.05
CA PHE A 42 15.98 3.42 -1.01
C PHE A 42 17.27 4.03 -1.55
N GLU A 43 17.74 3.60 -2.73
CA GLU A 43 18.90 4.20 -3.40
C GLU A 43 18.66 5.69 -3.70
N LEU A 44 17.45 6.08 -4.14
CA LEU A 44 17.11 7.49 -4.34
C LEU A 44 17.13 8.30 -3.04
N ILE A 45 16.66 7.70 -1.94
CA ILE A 45 16.68 8.32 -0.61
C ILE A 45 18.12 8.54 -0.15
N GLU A 46 19.01 7.57 -0.38
CA GLU A 46 20.43 7.67 -0.04
C GLU A 46 21.21 8.62 -0.97
N ALA A 47 20.79 8.76 -2.23
CA ALA A 47 21.47 9.57 -3.25
C ALA A 47 21.20 11.10 -3.17
N ASN A 48 20.59 11.59 -2.08
CA ASN A 48 20.21 12.98 -1.76
C ASN A 48 18.76 13.41 -2.05
N PHE A 49 17.84 12.51 -2.40
CA PHE A 49 16.41 12.87 -2.45
C PHE A 49 15.75 12.63 -1.09
N THR A 50 15.95 13.56 -0.14
CA THR A 50 15.38 13.49 1.22
C THR A 50 13.84 13.54 1.26
N GLU A 51 13.23 13.97 0.16
CA GLU A 51 11.79 14.13 0.00
C GLU A 51 11.07 12.83 -0.46
N VAL A 52 11.84 11.82 -0.87
CA VAL A 52 11.30 10.52 -1.29
C VAL A 52 11.09 9.63 -0.08
N ARG A 53 9.92 8.99 0.02
CA ARG A 53 9.60 8.05 1.10
C ARG A 53 8.94 6.78 0.59
N TRP A 54 9.36 5.66 1.15
CA TRP A 54 8.69 4.37 1.00
C TRP A 54 7.54 4.29 2.00
N LYS A 55 6.30 4.39 1.52
CA LYS A 55 5.09 4.42 2.35
C LYS A 55 4.22 3.18 2.10
N ASN A 56 3.39 2.86 3.08
CA ASN A 56 2.35 1.85 2.99
C ASN A 56 0.99 2.55 3.05
N LEU A 57 -0.03 1.99 2.40
CA LEU A 57 -1.40 2.43 2.63
C LEU A 57 -1.76 2.23 4.10
N LYS A 58 -2.47 3.22 4.66
CA LYS A 58 -2.96 3.19 6.05
C LYS A 58 -3.94 2.05 6.28
N ILE A 59 -4.67 1.66 5.25
CA ILE A 59 -5.67 0.59 5.25
C ILE A 59 -5.20 -0.44 4.25
N ASN A 60 -4.88 -1.64 4.72
CA ASN A 60 -4.22 -2.67 3.94
C ASN A 60 -4.61 -4.07 4.42
N PHE A 61 -4.04 -5.09 3.78
CA PHE A 61 -4.23 -6.50 4.10
C PHE A 61 -2.99 -7.13 4.75
N ASP A 62 -2.18 -6.39 5.51
CA ASP A 62 -0.96 -6.94 6.14
C ASP A 62 -1.27 -7.89 7.30
N ASN A 63 -2.43 -7.73 7.94
CA ASN A 63 -2.92 -8.61 9.00
C ASN A 63 -4.45 -8.75 8.94
N VAL A 64 -4.98 -9.74 9.65
CA VAL A 64 -6.42 -10.05 9.65
C VAL A 64 -7.25 -8.88 10.18
N GLY A 65 -6.76 -8.15 11.19
CA GLY A 65 -7.48 -6.99 11.74
C GLY A 65 -7.65 -5.86 10.71
N MET A 66 -6.58 -5.51 10.01
CA MET A 66 -6.58 -4.50 8.95
C MET A 66 -7.36 -4.98 7.71
N GLY A 67 -7.32 -6.28 7.41
CA GLY A 67 -8.15 -6.89 6.37
C GLY A 67 -9.64 -6.74 6.65
N TYR A 68 -10.07 -6.89 7.91
CA TYR A 68 -11.47 -6.62 8.30
C TYR A 68 -11.88 -5.16 8.11
N LEU A 69 -11.01 -4.21 8.48
CA LEU A 69 -11.27 -2.78 8.27
C LEU A 69 -11.37 -2.44 6.77
N SER A 70 -10.49 -3.02 5.96
CA SER A 70 -10.50 -2.88 4.50
C SER A 70 -11.80 -3.41 3.89
N LEU A 71 -12.23 -4.61 4.31
CA LEU A 71 -13.49 -5.20 3.87
C LEU A 71 -14.71 -4.36 4.26
N LEU A 72 -14.69 -3.71 5.43
CA LEU A 72 -15.75 -2.81 5.86
C LEU A 72 -15.86 -1.57 4.95
N GLN A 73 -14.73 -1.00 4.53
CA GLN A 73 -14.71 0.15 3.62
C GLN A 73 -15.22 -0.20 2.21
N VAL A 74 -14.81 -1.36 1.70
CA VAL A 74 -15.33 -1.89 0.44
C VAL A 74 -16.84 -2.14 0.53
N ALA A 75 -17.32 -2.77 1.61
CA ALA A 75 -18.74 -3.06 1.80
C ALA A 75 -19.62 -1.81 1.95
N THR A 76 -19.05 -0.70 2.41
CA THR A 76 -19.75 0.58 2.57
C THR A 76 -19.56 1.52 1.37
N PHE A 77 -18.79 1.10 0.35
CA PHE A 77 -18.42 1.92 -0.81
C PHE A 77 -17.80 3.27 -0.44
N LYS A 78 -17.13 3.35 0.72
CA LYS A 78 -16.43 4.56 1.19
C LYS A 78 -14.96 4.25 1.35
N GLY A 79 -14.10 4.96 0.61
CA GLY A 79 -12.64 4.73 0.62
C GLY A 79 -12.20 3.46 -0.11
N TRP A 80 -13.10 2.80 -0.86
CA TRP A 80 -12.79 1.57 -1.59
C TRP A 80 -11.86 1.79 -2.80
N MET A 81 -11.88 2.98 -3.39
CA MET A 81 -11.05 3.32 -4.55
C MET A 81 -9.56 3.29 -4.24
N ASP A 82 -9.17 3.59 -3.01
CA ASP A 82 -7.75 3.53 -2.62
C ASP A 82 -7.29 2.08 -2.37
N ILE A 83 -8.23 1.16 -2.14
CA ILE A 83 -7.96 -0.25 -1.84
C ILE A 83 -7.88 -1.10 -3.13
N MET A 84 -8.60 -0.69 -4.18
CA MET A 84 -8.65 -1.37 -5.48
C MET A 84 -7.56 -0.84 -6.43
#